data_AF-A0A1Y1LCD4-F1
#
_entry.id   AF-A0A1Y1LCD4-F1
#
_cell.length_a   1.000
_cell.length_b   1.000
_cell.length_c   1.000
_cell.angle_alpha   90.00
_cell.angle_beta   90.00
_cell.angle_gamma   90.00
#
_symmetry.space_group_name_H-M   'P 1'
#
loop_
_entity.id
_entity.type
_entity.pdbx_description
1 polymer ?
#
loop_
_entity_poly.entity_id
_entity_poly.type
_entity_poly.pdbx_seq_one_letter_code
_entity_poly.pdbx_strand_id
1 'polypeptide(L)'
;IVNDVLCQAARQGNQDFRTTVEAYLPPLISAAASFEKCPKHIKKLQNLVSIWKSKQYTSDAVIPKLQEALAGSTVSATPEPVNTSLKLAKEAPFILPSFHGDAS
;
A
#
# COMPACT_ATOMS: atom_id res chain seq x y z
N ILE A 1 0.86 -6.87 -4.85
CA ILE A 1 2.05 -6.33 -5.55
C ILE A 1 3.32 -6.47 -4.70
N VAL A 2 3.60 -5.62 -3.69
CA VAL A 2 4.89 -5.67 -2.95
C VAL A 2 5.15 -7.04 -2.31
N ASN A 3 4.12 -7.62 -1.70
CA ASN A 3 4.20 -8.99 -1.16
C ASN A 3 4.61 -10.02 -2.23
N ASP A 4 4.05 -9.92 -3.42
CA ASP A 4 4.28 -10.88 -4.51
C ASP A 4 5.67 -10.71 -5.09
N VAL A 5 6.13 -9.45 -5.22
CA VAL A 5 7.50 -9.10 -5.62
C VAL A 5 8.52 -9.67 -4.62
N LEU A 6 8.28 -9.50 -3.31
CA LEU A 6 9.15 -10.06 -2.26
C LEU A 6 9.14 -11.60 -2.27
N CYS A 7 7.96 -12.21 -2.42
CA CYS A 7 7.83 -13.66 -2.55
C CYS A 7 8.62 -14.19 -3.76
N GLN A 8 8.49 -13.52 -4.90
CA GLN A 8 9.17 -13.89 -6.13
C GLN A 8 10.69 -13.67 -6.03
N ALA A 9 11.14 -12.58 -5.39
CA ALA A 9 12.55 -12.31 -5.16
C ALA A 9 13.18 -13.33 -4.20
N ALA A 10 12.45 -13.73 -3.15
CA ALA A 10 12.87 -14.78 -2.24
C ALA A 10 13.02 -16.13 -2.95
N ARG A 11 12.09 -16.48 -3.85
CA ARG A 11 12.16 -17.71 -4.66
C ARG A 11 13.31 -17.74 -5.65
N GLN A 12 13.64 -16.59 -6.26
CA GLN A 12 14.74 -16.48 -7.22
C GLN A 12 16.12 -16.34 -6.56
N GLY A 13 16.19 -16.14 -5.23
CA GLY A 13 17.45 -15.95 -4.52
C GLY A 13 18.18 -14.65 -4.86
N ASN A 14 17.50 -13.66 -5.45
CA ASN A 14 18.11 -12.39 -5.85
C ASN A 14 18.29 -11.46 -4.63
N GLN A 15 19.43 -11.57 -3.95
CA GLN A 15 19.73 -10.83 -2.71
C GLN A 15 19.92 -9.33 -2.94
N ASP A 16 20.50 -8.91 -4.07
CA ASP A 16 20.74 -7.49 -4.38
C ASP A 16 19.43 -6.73 -4.56
N PHE A 17 18.49 -7.33 -5.29
CA PHE A 17 17.16 -6.77 -5.46
C PHE A 17 16.41 -6.71 -4.12
N ARG A 18 16.48 -7.78 -3.31
CA ARG A 18 15.85 -7.80 -1.98
C ARG A 18 16.38 -6.69 -1.09
N THR A 19 17.70 -6.53 -1.02
CA THR A 19 18.35 -5.48 -0.22
C THR A 19 17.94 -4.08 -0.68
N THR A 20 17.85 -3.89 -2.00
CA THR A 20 17.39 -2.61 -2.58
C THR A 20 15.94 -2.32 -2.19
N VAL A 21 15.04 -3.29 -2.34
CA VAL A 21 13.62 -3.13 -1.98
C VAL A 21 13.43 -2.91 -0.48
N GLU A 22 14.19 -3.63 0.35
CA GLU A 22 14.14 -3.54 1.82
C GLU A 22 14.36 -2.12 2.33
N ALA A 23 15.23 -1.34 1.70
CA ALA A 23 15.47 0.05 2.06
C ALA A 23 14.22 0.94 1.96
N TYR A 24 13.28 0.60 1.07
CA TYR A 24 12.04 1.35 0.84
C TYR A 24 10.83 0.81 1.61
N LEU A 25 10.94 -0.35 2.25
CA LEU A 25 9.81 -0.94 2.99
C LEU A 25 9.40 -0.11 4.21
N PRO A 26 10.29 0.40 5.07
CA PRO A 26 9.89 1.22 6.21
C PRO A 26 9.10 2.50 5.84
N PRO A 27 9.56 3.36 4.90
CA PRO A 27 8.80 4.56 4.53
C PRO A 27 7.46 4.20 3.86
N LEU A 28 7.40 3.12 3.07
CA LEU A 28 6.16 2.63 2.49
C LEU A 28 5.15 2.19 3.55
N ILE A 29 5.60 1.44 4.56
CA ILE A 29 4.76 0.97 5.66
C ILE A 29 4.28 2.14 6.51
N SER A 30 5.12 3.14 6.76
CA SER A 30 4.72 4.37 7.45
C SER A 30 3.61 5.10 6.70
N ALA A 31 3.79 5.31 5.38
CA ALA A 31 2.77 5.92 4.53
C ALA A 31 1.48 5.10 4.45
N ALA A 32 1.57 3.77 4.47
CA ALA A 32 0.41 2.90 4.52
C ALA A 32 -0.25 2.89 5.91
N ALA A 33 0.48 3.17 6.98
CA ALA A 33 -0.08 3.22 8.32
C ALA A 33 -0.81 4.55 8.59
N SER A 34 -0.45 5.65 7.89
CA SER A 34 -0.98 7.00 8.11
C SER A 34 -2.48 7.19 7.88
N PHE A 35 -3.17 6.18 7.33
CA PHE A 35 -4.63 6.20 7.21
C PHE A 35 -5.30 6.16 8.59
N GLU A 36 -5.79 7.32 9.02
CA GLU A 36 -6.50 7.48 10.29
C GLU A 36 -7.73 6.56 10.40
N LYS A 37 -8.05 6.14 11.64
CA LYS A 37 -9.25 5.38 11.99
C LYS A 37 -9.46 4.08 11.20
N CYS A 38 -8.38 3.46 10.72
CA CYS A 38 -8.42 2.21 9.98
C CYS A 38 -7.77 1.04 10.75
N PRO A 39 -8.31 0.60 11.90
CA PRO A 39 -7.68 -0.43 12.74
C PRO A 39 -7.55 -1.79 12.03
N LYS A 40 -8.51 -2.12 11.14
CA LYS A 40 -8.43 -3.32 10.29
C LYS A 40 -7.27 -3.23 9.30
N HIS A 41 -6.95 -2.04 8.81
CA HIS A 41 -5.83 -1.81 7.90
C HIS A 41 -4.49 -2.01 8.63
N ILE A 42 -4.33 -1.38 9.80
CA ILE A 42 -3.15 -1.55 10.64
C ILE A 42 -2.93 -3.04 10.99
N LYS A 43 -3.99 -3.75 11.39
CA LYS A 43 -3.90 -5.20 11.67
C LYS A 43 -3.46 -6.01 10.46
N LYS A 44 -3.90 -5.65 9.24
CA LYS A 44 -3.43 -6.29 8.00
C LYS A 44 -1.94 -6.02 7.77
N LEU A 45 -1.46 -4.80 7.98
CA LEU A 45 -0.04 -4.46 7.87
C LEU A 45 0.80 -5.22 8.90
N GLN A 46 0.35 -5.32 10.16
CA GLN A 46 1.01 -6.13 11.20
C GLN A 46 1.14 -7.59 10.77
N ASN A 47 0.05 -8.17 10.28
CA ASN A 47 0.05 -9.55 9.79
C ASN A 47 0.99 -9.73 8.60
N LEU A 48 1.03 -8.74 7.71
CA LEU A 48 1.92 -8.76 6.54
C LEU A 48 3.40 -8.77 6.96
N VAL A 49 3.79 -7.90 7.89
CA VAL A 49 5.15 -7.87 8.47
C VAL A 49 5.47 -9.21 9.15
N SER A 50 4.51 -9.81 9.87
CA SER A 50 4.69 -11.14 10.47
C SER A 50 4.94 -12.22 9.42
N ILE A 51 4.19 -12.20 8.31
CA ILE A 51 4.38 -13.16 7.21
C ILE A 51 5.77 -13.00 6.59
N TRP A 52 6.21 -11.75 6.35
CA TRP A 52 7.53 -11.47 5.78
C TRP A 52 8.66 -11.98 6.66
N LYS A 53 8.55 -11.82 7.98
CA LYS A 53 9.47 -12.43 8.95
C LYS A 53 9.43 -13.95 8.89
N SER A 54 8.26 -14.56 9.05
CA SER A 54 8.12 -16.03 9.13
C SER A 54 8.56 -16.75 7.86
N LYS A 55 8.40 -16.13 6.70
CA LYS A 55 8.81 -16.68 5.41
C LYS A 55 10.20 -16.20 4.96
N GLN A 56 10.90 -15.42 5.79
CA GLN A 56 12.21 -14.85 5.49
C GLN A 56 12.24 -14.11 4.14
N TYR A 57 11.15 -13.41 3.81
CA TYR A 57 11.08 -12.57 2.61
C TYR A 57 11.96 -11.33 2.73
N THR A 58 12.13 -10.85 3.96
CA THR A 58 13.01 -9.74 4.31
C THR A 58 14.04 -10.17 5.35
N SER A 59 15.17 -9.47 5.44
CA SER A 59 16.14 -9.64 6.52
C SER A 59 15.52 -9.32 7.89
N ASP A 60 15.90 -10.10 8.91
CA ASP A 60 15.48 -9.87 10.29
C ASP A 60 15.92 -8.50 10.83
N ALA A 61 16.96 -7.90 10.25
CA ALA A 61 17.43 -6.55 10.59
C ALA A 61 16.43 -5.45 10.19
N VAL A 62 15.55 -5.70 9.22
CA VAL A 62 14.57 -4.72 8.71
C VAL A 62 13.26 -4.77 9.49
N ILE A 63 12.90 -5.94 10.04
CA ILE A 63 11.67 -6.14 10.82
C ILE A 63 11.45 -5.09 11.94
N PRO A 64 12.43 -4.77 12.80
CA PRO A 64 12.20 -3.76 13.86
C PRO A 64 11.87 -2.39 13.27
N LYS A 65 12.49 -2.00 12.15
CA LYS A 65 12.19 -0.73 11.45
C LYS A 65 10.77 -0.71 10.88
N LEU A 66 10.27 -1.86 10.40
CA LEU A 66 8.89 -1.97 9.91
C LEU A 66 7.87 -1.85 11.05
N GLN A 67 8.18 -2.42 12.21
CA GLN A 67 7.33 -2.32 13.40
C GLN A 67 7.30 -0.88 13.94
N GLU A 68 8.44 -0.22 13.97
CA GLU A 68 8.55 1.19 14.36
C GLU A 68 7.77 2.08 13.38
N ALA A 69 7.93 1.90 12.07
CA ALA A 69 7.17 2.63 11.05
C ALA A 69 5.65 2.45 11.22
N LEU A 70 5.21 1.28 11.68
CA LEU A 70 3.80 1.01 11.94
C LEU A 70 3.27 1.70 13.20
N ALA A 71 4.11 1.84 14.23
CA ALA A 71 3.77 2.51 15.48
C ALA A 71 3.86 4.05 15.37
N GLY A 72 4.87 4.53 14.64
CA GLY A 72 5.17 5.93 14.41
C GLY A 72 4.14 6.67 13.55
N SER A 73 3.22 5.96 12.88
CA SER A 73 2.08 6.56 12.20
C SER A 73 1.12 7.34 13.12
N THR A 74 1.23 7.19 14.44
CA THR A 74 0.53 8.07 15.38
C THR A 74 1.13 9.48 15.42
N VAL A 75 2.34 9.65 14.89
CA VAL A 75 3.01 10.94 14.70
C VAL A 75 2.85 11.33 13.23
N SER A 76 1.92 12.26 12.99
CA SER A 76 1.55 12.83 11.70
C SER A 76 2.77 13.17 10.83
N ALA A 77 3.21 12.24 9.99
CA ALA A 77 4.08 12.56 8.86
C ALA A 77 3.18 13.18 7.79
N THR A 78 3.02 14.51 7.86
CA THR A 78 2.44 15.30 6.78
C THR A 78 3.16 14.94 5.49
N PRO A 79 2.49 14.32 4.50
CA PRO A 79 3.08 14.20 3.18
C PRO A 79 3.19 15.62 2.60
N GLU A 80 4.38 16.00 2.14
CA GLU A 80 4.50 17.20 1.31
C GLU A 80 3.53 17.09 0.13
N PRO A 81 2.73 18.12 -0.15
CA PRO A 81 1.71 18.04 -1.17
C PRO A 81 2.39 17.99 -2.54
N VAL A 82 2.46 16.80 -3.12
CA VAL A 82 2.68 16.66 -4.56
C VAL A 82 1.41 17.21 -5.22
N ASN A 83 1.47 18.46 -5.65
CA ASN A 83 0.39 19.20 -6.34
C ASN A 83 -0.16 18.39 -7.52
N THR A 84 -1.14 17.54 -7.26
CA THR A 84 -2.02 16.98 -8.28
C THR A 84 -3.41 17.50 -7.99
N SER A 85 -3.75 18.56 -8.71
CA SER A 85 -5.07 19.18 -8.75
C SER A 85 -6.10 18.13 -9.21
N LEU A 86 -6.58 17.31 -8.28
CA LEU A 86 -7.76 16.47 -8.45
C LEU A 86 -8.98 17.39 -8.43
N LYS A 87 -9.22 18.07 -9.56
CA LYS A 87 -10.53 18.66 -9.83
C LYS A 87 -11.55 17.53 -9.90
N LEU A 88 -12.29 17.41 -8.81
CA LEU A 88 -13.52 16.65 -8.68
C LEU A 88 -14.49 17.06 -9.81
N ALA A 89 -14.51 16.31 -10.91
CA ALA A 89 -15.48 16.44 -11.99
C ALA A 89 -16.82 15.89 -11.49
N LYS A 90 -17.54 16.72 -10.73
CA LYS A 90 -18.91 16.50 -10.32
C LYS A 90 -19.83 17.06 -11.41
N GLU A 91 -20.81 16.25 -11.80
CA GLU A 91 -21.92 16.50 -12.73
C GLU A 91 -21.65 16.41 -14.24
N ALA A 92 -21.90 15.24 -14.80
CA ALA A 92 -22.65 15.14 -16.04
C ALA A 92 -23.93 14.32 -15.76
N PRO A 93 -25.14 14.79 -16.14
CA PRO A 93 -26.36 14.02 -15.94
C PRO A 93 -26.32 12.73 -16.76
N PHE A 94 -26.69 11.61 -16.16
CA PHE A 94 -26.85 10.34 -16.86
C PHE A 94 -28.12 10.43 -17.73
N ILE A 95 -27.96 10.74 -19.02
CA ILE A 95 -29.09 10.75 -19.95
C ILE A 95 -29.35 9.33 -20.45
N LEU A 96 -30.52 8.79 -20.12
CA LEU A 96 -31.01 7.53 -20.66
C LEU A 96 -31.31 7.70 -22.16
N PRO A 97 -30.86 6.79 -23.04
CA PRO A 97 -31.23 6.83 -24.45
C PRO A 97 -32.71 6.51 -24.61
N SER A 98 -33.40 7.26 -25.48
CA SER A 98 -34.78 7.00 -25.86
C SER A 98 -34.92 5.59 -26.43
N PHE A 99 -35.79 4.79 -25.82
CA PHE A 99 -36.13 3.46 -26.28
C PHE A 99 -36.93 3.57 -27.57
N HIS A 100 -36.39 3.07 -28.68
CA HIS A 100 -37.12 2.88 -29.93
C HIS A 100 -38.12 1.74 -29.75
N GLY A 101 -39.38 2.10 -29.51
CA GLY A 101 -40.51 1.19 -29.67
C GLY A 101 -41.08 1.36 -31.07
N ASP A 102 -40.85 0.35 -31.92
CA ASP A 102 -41.49 0.17 -33.22
C ASP A 102 -43.01 0.00 -33.01
N ALA A 103 -43.82 0.70 -33.79
CA ALA A 103 -45.25 0.48 -33.86
C ALA A 103 -45.60 0.22 -35.34
N SER A 104 -46.01 -1.02 -35.60
CA SER A 104 -46.56 -1.51 -36.87
C SER A 104 -47.80 -0.73 -37.31
#